data_AF-X1QVR0-F1
#
_entry.id   AF-X1QVR0-F1
#
_cell.length_a   1.000
_cell.length_b   1.000
_cell.length_c   1.000
_cell.angle_alpha   90.00
_cell.angle_beta   90.00
_cell.angle_gamma   90.00
#
_symmetry.space_group_name_H-M   'P 1'
#
loop_
_entity.id
_entity.type
_entity.pdbx_description
1 polymer ?
#
loop_
_entity_poly.entity_id
_entity_poly.type
_entity_poly.pdbx_seq_one_letter_code
_entity_poly.pdbx_strand_id
1 'polypeptide(L)'
;GSLRTYYAVLGKLYKANHWDWPLESGDRPEAPPVGTTPAFTREEVEQLIKNRDLYSKGECFYLAIATIYAPRRIELARIKSRSIKDHTIYVDTAKGGR
;
A
#
# COMPACT_ATOMS: atom_id res chain seq x y z
N GLY A 1 -19.40 -7.64 -4.33
CA GLY A 1 -18.76 -6.77 -3.32
C GLY A 1 -18.96 -7.35 -1.94
N SER A 2 -18.11 -7.04 -0.96
CA SER A 2 -18.29 -7.53 0.42
C SER A 2 -19.29 -6.64 1.18
N LEU A 3 -19.85 -7.13 2.31
CA LEU A 3 -20.70 -6.33 3.20
C LEU A 3 -20.05 -4.99 3.58
N ARG A 4 -18.74 -5.01 3.83
CA ARG A 4 -17.94 -3.81 4.11
C ARG A 4 -17.89 -2.85 2.92
N THR A 5 -17.82 -3.36 1.69
CA THR A 5 -17.92 -2.54 0.48
C THR A 5 -19.28 -1.88 0.39
N TYR A 6 -20.37 -2.64 0.61
CA TYR A 6 -21.72 -2.08 0.58
C TYR A 6 -21.95 -1.04 1.68
N TYR A 7 -21.52 -1.31 2.92
CA TYR A 7 -21.55 -0.35 4.03
C TYR A 7 -20.83 0.95 3.66
N ALA A 8 -19.62 0.87 3.08
CA ALA A 8 -18.87 2.04 2.66
C ALA A 8 -19.52 2.81 1.50
N VAL A 9 -20.12 2.11 0.55
CA VAL A 9 -20.83 2.73 -0.59
C VAL A 9 -22.10 3.43 -0.11
N LEU A 10 -22.91 2.77 0.73
CA LEU A 10 -24.12 3.34 1.31
C LEU A 10 -23.78 4.54 2.20
N GLY A 11 -22.74 4.46 3.03
CA GLY A 11 -22.31 5.60 3.86
C GLY A 11 -21.92 6.82 3.02
N LYS A 12 -21.24 6.61 1.88
CA LYS A 12 -20.95 7.69 0.93
C LYS A 12 -22.21 8.24 0.28
N LEU A 13 -23.16 7.38 -0.09
CA LEU A 13 -24.44 7.77 -0.71
C LEU A 13 -25.24 8.67 0.23
N TYR A 14 -25.43 8.27 1.50
CA TYR A 14 -26.15 9.06 2.49
C TYR A 14 -25.48 10.41 2.71
N LYS A 15 -24.15 10.42 2.89
CA LYS A 15 -23.39 11.67 3.04
C LYS A 15 -23.52 12.60 1.84
N ALA A 16 -23.50 12.08 0.61
CA ALA A 16 -23.64 12.87 -0.61
C ALA A 16 -25.04 13.46 -0.79
N ASN A 17 -26.08 12.81 -0.25
CA ASN A 17 -27.46 13.27 -0.29
C ASN A 17 -27.89 14.05 0.95
N HIS A 18 -26.98 14.32 1.89
CA HIS A 18 -27.27 14.96 3.18
C HIS A 18 -28.36 14.23 3.99
N TRP A 19 -28.41 12.90 3.89
CA TRP A 19 -29.31 12.07 4.69
C TRP A 19 -28.65 11.61 5.98
N ASP A 20 -29.45 11.48 7.04
CA ASP A 20 -29.00 10.93 8.30
C ASP A 20 -28.61 9.46 8.14
N TRP A 21 -27.37 9.14 8.51
CA TRP A 21 -26.85 7.79 8.43
C TRP A 21 -27.43 6.94 9.56
N PRO A 22 -28.20 5.87 9.27
CA PRO A 22 -28.96 5.15 10.28
C PRO A 22 -28.15 4.10 11.04
N LEU A 23 -26.87 3.89 10.69
CA LEU A 23 -26.02 2.87 11.28
C LEU A 23 -24.96 3.50 12.18
N GLU A 24 -24.67 2.84 13.30
CA GLU A 24 -23.67 3.28 14.26
C GLU A 24 -22.27 2.77 13.88
N SER A 25 -21.27 3.20 14.65
CA SER A 25 -19.87 2.77 14.42
C SER A 25 -19.68 1.27 14.62
N GLY A 26 -20.49 0.64 15.49
CA GLY A 26 -20.48 -0.80 15.77
C GLY A 26 -21.05 -1.65 14.64
N ASP A 27 -21.93 -1.09 13.80
CA ASP A 27 -22.52 -1.79 12.65
C ASP A 27 -21.55 -1.97 11.49
N ARG A 28 -20.36 -1.37 11.58
CA ARG A 28 -19.35 -1.46 10.54
C ARG A 28 -18.89 -2.92 10.41
N PRO A 29 -19.07 -3.55 9.24
CA PRO A 29 -18.64 -4.93 9.06
C PRO A 29 -17.15 -5.10 9.34
N GLU A 30 -16.83 -6.18 10.06
CA GLU A 30 -15.48 -6.51 10.48
C GLU A 30 -14.53 -6.55 9.26
N ALA A 31 -13.29 -6.11 9.47
CA ALA A 31 -12.30 -6.25 8.42
C ALA A 31 -12.01 -7.75 8.24
N PRO A 32 -11.78 -8.23 7.01
CA PRO A 32 -11.19 -9.54 6.83
C PRO A 32 -9.94 -9.64 7.70
N PRO A 33 -9.68 -10.79 8.36
CA PRO A 33 -8.46 -10.99 9.12
C PRO A 33 -7.28 -10.63 8.22
N VAL A 34 -6.45 -9.69 8.69
CA VAL A 34 -5.25 -9.29 7.96
C VAL A 34 -4.39 -10.55 7.84
N GLY A 35 -3.98 -10.89 6.62
CA GLY A 35 -3.12 -12.05 6.41
C GLY A 35 -1.93 -11.97 7.35
N THR A 36 -1.78 -12.99 8.20
CA THR A 36 -0.72 -13.09 9.21
C THR A 36 0.62 -13.48 8.58
N THR A 37 0.90 -13.01 7.37
CA THR A 37 2.19 -13.24 6.74
C THR A 37 3.24 -12.56 7.60
N PRO A 38 4.14 -13.31 8.23
CA PRO A 38 5.17 -12.71 9.06
C PRO A 38 6.01 -11.77 8.21
N ALA A 39 6.43 -10.65 8.81
CA ALA A 39 7.40 -9.79 8.17
C ALA A 39 8.72 -10.56 8.00
N PHE A 40 9.45 -10.27 6.93
CA PHE A 40 10.80 -10.80 6.76
C PHE A 40 11.70 -10.37 7.92
N THR A 41 12.55 -11.29 8.39
CA THR A 41 13.60 -10.94 9.34
C THR A 41 14.72 -10.18 8.65
N ARG A 42 15.61 -9.56 9.44
CA ARG A 42 16.79 -8.88 8.91
C ARG A 42 17.66 -9.84 8.11
N GLU A 43 17.87 -11.04 8.63
CA GLU A 43 18.72 -12.07 8.03
C GLU A 43 18.15 -12.53 6.68
N GLU A 44 16.83 -12.69 6.60
CA GLU A 44 16.16 -13.02 5.34
C GLU A 44 16.32 -11.89 4.31
N VAL A 45 16.16 -10.64 4.71
CA VAL A 45 16.39 -9.48 3.83
C VAL A 45 17.86 -9.40 3.38
N GLU A 46 18.81 -9.66 4.27
CA GLU A 46 20.24 -9.73 3.92
C GLU A 46 20.51 -10.83 2.89
N GLN A 47 19.86 -11.99 3.01
CA GLN A 47 19.97 -13.05 2.00
C GLN A 47 19.38 -12.63 0.65
N LEU A 48 18.24 -11.93 0.62
CA LEU A 48 17.69 -11.38 -0.62
C LEU A 48 18.70 -10.43 -1.27
N ILE A 49 19.31 -9.52 -0.50
CA ILE A 49 20.29 -8.55 -1.02
C ILE A 49 21.56 -9.23 -1.52
N LYS A 50 22.06 -10.26 -0.81
CA LYS A 50 23.23 -11.05 -1.23
C LYS A 50 22.98 -11.79 -2.54
N ASN A 51 21.77 -12.28 -2.75
CA ASN A 51 21.37 -13.02 -3.95
C ASN A 51 20.91 -12.12 -5.11
N ARG A 52 21.24 -10.81 -5.08
CA ARG A 52 20.81 -9.84 -6.11
C ARG A 52 21.18 -10.23 -7.54
N ASP A 53 22.24 -11.02 -7.73
CA ASP A 53 22.70 -11.44 -9.05
C ASP A 53 21.75 -12.46 -9.70
N LEU A 54 20.83 -13.05 -8.92
CA LEU A 54 19.74 -13.90 -9.41
C LEU A 54 18.54 -13.10 -9.93
N TYR A 55 18.52 -11.78 -9.75
CA TYR A 55 17.39 -10.93 -10.06
C TYR A 55 17.67 -10.05 -11.27
N SER A 56 16.60 -9.70 -11.99
CA SER A 56 16.67 -8.65 -13.01
C SER A 56 16.96 -7.28 -12.38
N LYS A 57 17.43 -6.33 -13.20
CA LYS A 57 17.66 -4.95 -12.75
C LYS A 57 16.40 -4.31 -12.15
N GLY A 58 15.22 -4.67 -12.64
CA GLY A 58 13.94 -4.18 -12.13
C GLY A 58 13.60 -4.75 -10.75
N GLU A 59 13.82 -6.05 -10.55
CA GLU A 59 13.64 -6.70 -9.25
C GLU A 59 14.63 -6.18 -8.21
N CYS A 60 15.90 -5.99 -8.60
CA CYS A 60 16.90 -5.33 -7.75
C CYS A 60 16.47 -3.91 -7.34
N PHE A 61 15.91 -3.15 -8.29
CA PHE A 61 15.35 -1.83 -7.98
C PHE A 61 14.21 -1.93 -6.96
N TYR A 62 13.25 -2.83 -7.17
CA TYR A 62 12.14 -3.02 -6.24
C TYR A 62 12.60 -3.46 -4.84
N LEU A 63 13.55 -4.40 -4.77
CA LEU A 63 14.13 -4.86 -3.51
C LEU A 63 14.81 -3.71 -2.76
N ALA A 64 15.61 -2.89 -3.45
CA ALA A 64 16.30 -1.75 -2.83
C ALA A 64 15.30 -0.70 -2.32
N ILE A 65 14.31 -0.32 -3.12
CA ILE A 65 13.34 0.70 -2.71
C ILE A 65 12.43 0.20 -1.58
N ALA A 66 11.99 -1.06 -1.64
CA ALA A 66 11.13 -1.65 -0.61
C ALA A 66 11.85 -1.74 0.75
N THR A 67 13.14 -2.06 0.76
CA THR A 67 13.93 -2.23 1.98
C THR A 67 14.41 -0.90 2.60
N ILE A 68 14.62 0.14 1.79
CA ILE A 68 15.10 1.44 2.28
C ILE A 68 13.94 2.38 2.67
N TYR A 69 12.90 2.46 1.84
CA TYR A 69 11.85 3.48 1.98
C TYR A 69 10.46 2.92 2.32
N ALA A 70 10.28 1.60 2.22
CA ALA A 70 9.02 0.90 2.49
C ALA A 70 7.74 1.54 1.87
N PRO A 71 7.74 1.96 0.58
CA PRO A 71 6.54 2.50 -0.04
C PRO A 71 5.47 1.42 -0.19
N ARG A 72 4.20 1.85 -0.32
CA ARG A 72 3.14 0.91 -0.68
C ARG A 72 3.39 0.34 -2.07
N ARG A 73 2.92 -0.89 -2.31
CA ARG A 73 3.02 -1.54 -3.64
C ARG A 73 2.55 -0.65 -4.80
N ILE A 74 1.46 0.09 -4.60
CA ILE A 74 0.92 0.99 -5.63
C ILE A 74 1.78 2.23 -5.85
N GLU A 75 2.47 2.71 -4.81
CA GLU A 75 3.41 3.84 -4.90
C GLU A 75 4.67 3.37 -5.63
N LEU A 76 5.21 2.20 -5.24
CA LEU A 76 6.35 1.55 -5.87
C LEU A 76 6.15 1.33 -7.38
N ALA A 77 4.98 0.81 -7.78
CA ALA A 77 4.64 0.55 -9.18
C ALA A 77 4.47 1.82 -10.04
N ARG A 78 4.33 3.00 -9.41
CA ARG A 78 4.17 4.29 -10.11
C ARG A 78 5.49 5.03 -10.30
N ILE A 79 6.57 4.61 -9.62
CA ILE A 79 7.88 5.24 -9.75
C ILE A 79 8.36 5.06 -11.20
N LYS A 80 8.71 6.17 -11.85
CA LYS A 80 9.25 6.21 -13.21
C LYS A 80 10.65 6.83 -13.17
N SER A 81 11.45 6.65 -14.22
CA SER A 81 12.80 7.25 -14.30
C SER A 81 12.79 8.76 -14.07
N ARG A 82 11.75 9.47 -14.55
CA ARG A 82 11.56 10.92 -14.32
C ARG A 82 11.35 11.32 -12.85
N SER A 83 10.97 10.37 -12.01
CA SER A 83 10.78 10.57 -10.57
C SER A 83 12.10 10.53 -9.81
N ILE A 84 13.23 10.22 -10.47
CA ILE A 84 14.55 10.14 -9.86
C ILE A 84 15.35 11.34 -10.36
N LYS A 85 15.71 12.26 -9.45
CA LYS A 85 16.51 13.46 -9.75
C LYS A 85 17.39 13.79 -8.55
N ASP A 86 18.65 14.17 -8.80
CA ASP A 86 19.55 14.71 -7.77
C ASP A 86 19.61 13.83 -6.51
N HIS A 87 19.84 12.53 -6.69
CA HIS A 87 19.85 11.52 -5.62
C HIS A 87 18.55 11.42 -4.79
N THR A 88 17.46 11.99 -5.29
CA THR A 88 16.14 12.01 -4.65
C THR A 88 15.14 11.22 -5.49
N ILE A 89 14.22 10.52 -4.82
CA ILE A 89 13.12 9.79 -5.46
C ILE A 89 11.80 10.44 -5.03
N TYR A 90 11.07 10.96 -6.01
CA TYR A 90 9.74 11.55 -5.82
C TYR A 90 8.67 10.46 -5.91
N VAL A 91 7.97 10.22 -4.80
CA VAL A 91 6.92 9.19 -4.70
C VAL A 91 5.55 9.84 -4.61
N ASP A 92 4.72 9.63 -5.63
CA ASP A 92 3.33 10.10 -5.65
C ASP A 92 2.46 9.26 -4.70
N THR A 93 2.13 9.82 -3.54
CA THR A 93 1.32 9.13 -2.53
C THR A 93 -0.14 8.94 -2.98
N ALA A 94 -0.68 7.74 -2.78
CA ALA A 94 -1.99 7.37 -3.33
C ALA A 94 -3.20 7.97 -2.57
N LYS A 95 -2.99 8.52 -1.37
CA LYS A 95 -4.06 9.03 -0.48
C LYS A 95 -3.85 10.49 -0.09
N GLY A 96 -3.54 11.36 -1.05
CA GLY A 96 -3.40 12.81 -0.80
C GLY A 96 -2.49 13.07 0.40
N GLY A 97 -1.21 12.69 0.26
CA GLY A 97 -0.21 12.92 1.29
C GLY A 97 -0.35 14.33 1.86
N ARG A 98 -0.37 14.42 3.19
CA ARG A 98 -0.13 15.71 3.83
C ARG A 98 1.29 16.18 3.50
#